data_AF-A0A9Q5HS55-F1
#
_entry.id   AF-A0A9Q5HS55-F1
#
_cell.length_a   1.000
_cell.length_b   1.000
_cell.length_c   1.000
_cell.angle_alpha   90.00
_cell.angle_beta   90.00
_cell.angle_gamma   90.00
#
_symmetry.space_group_name_H-M   'P 1'
#
loop_
_entity.id
_entity.type
_entity.pdbx_description
1 polymer ?
#
loop_
_entity_poly.entity_id
_entity_poly.type
_entity_poly.pdbx_seq_one_letter_code
_entity_poly.pdbx_strand_id
1 'polypeptide(L)'
;MIDSPPMNTTTDIAKENAHVSNELNVLVVGMPNVGKSTLLNALRNMGIPGPTSKALRTSASPGLTRALSTRLKLSQEPLVYSFDSPGVMLPFLGKGTLGAERGIKLALIAGIREGLYVDETLAEYLLYRLNLLNPATPAYLSVFAPGTPPTDDVYDFLDMLARRLHMLKRGGECDTERATAWFIRWWREEGCALSANAPFLGQSLPGPPESGQASEPADSAFPHQASGAQSGGWGFDFQWKLSAADLASMDTSDGGAQLVQREMERVIDEFTERVESEIKEGENVSATQQKKRGKEERQAKRERRVQEMLARRRSGKG
;
A
#
# COMPACT_ATOMS: atom_id res chain seq x y z
N MET A 1 22.02 -1.18 5.61
CA MET A 1 21.72 -2.54 6.11
C MET A 1 20.68 -2.39 7.20
N ILE A 2 19.41 -2.51 6.87
CA ILE A 2 18.35 -2.56 7.89
C ILE A 2 18.30 -4.02 8.32
N ASP A 3 18.81 -4.30 9.51
CA ASP A 3 18.70 -5.60 10.14
C ASP A 3 17.22 -5.97 10.18
N SER A 4 16.87 -7.03 9.45
CA SER A 4 15.58 -7.69 9.64
C SER A 4 15.50 -8.11 11.10
N PRO A 5 14.43 -7.80 11.85
CA PRO A 5 14.33 -8.22 13.23
C PRO A 5 14.52 -9.76 13.27
N PRO A 6 15.38 -10.29 14.15
CA PRO A 6 15.71 -11.70 14.13
C PRO A 6 14.45 -12.49 14.44
N MET A 7 14.06 -13.32 13.47
CA MET A 7 12.96 -14.28 13.45
C MET A 7 12.87 -15.22 14.67
N ASN A 8 13.88 -15.20 15.54
CA ASN A 8 13.83 -15.84 16.84
C ASN A 8 12.66 -15.32 17.69
N THR A 9 12.09 -14.14 17.43
CA THR A 9 11.03 -13.56 18.28
C THR A 9 9.85 -14.50 18.54
N THR A 10 9.33 -15.22 17.53
CA THR A 10 8.16 -16.09 17.76
C THR A 10 8.53 -17.35 18.55
N THR A 11 9.69 -17.93 18.27
CA THR A 11 10.21 -19.08 19.02
C THR A 11 10.70 -18.70 20.41
N ASP A 12 11.20 -17.48 20.59
CA ASP A 12 11.66 -16.94 21.86
C ASP A 12 10.47 -16.60 22.75
N ILE A 13 9.44 -15.94 22.21
CA ILE A 13 8.15 -15.77 22.89
C ILE A 13 7.59 -17.12 23.32
N ALA A 14 7.64 -18.14 22.45
CA ALA A 14 7.18 -19.48 22.78
C ALA A 14 8.02 -20.13 23.91
N LYS A 15 9.34 -19.92 23.94
CA LYS A 15 10.23 -20.40 25.02
C LYS A 15 9.98 -19.66 26.34
N GLU A 16 9.82 -18.34 26.30
CA GLU A 16 9.55 -17.50 27.47
C GLU A 16 8.19 -17.84 28.11
N ASN A 17 7.19 -18.17 27.28
CA ASN A 17 5.84 -18.51 27.71
C ASN A 17 5.60 -20.02 27.85
N ALA A 18 6.65 -20.85 27.82
CA ALA A 18 6.54 -22.31 27.93
C ALA A 18 5.87 -22.76 29.24
N HIS A 19 5.91 -21.92 30.28
CA HIS A 19 5.24 -22.16 31.56
C HIS A 19 3.71 -22.04 31.51
N VAL A 20 3.16 -21.34 30.50
CA VAL A 20 1.72 -21.12 30.33
C VAL A 20 1.08 -22.23 29.48
N SER A 21 1.80 -22.71 28.48
CA SER A 21 1.33 -23.75 27.55
C SER A 21 2.52 -24.43 26.88
N ASN A 22 2.41 -25.74 26.66
CA ASN A 22 3.39 -26.52 25.90
C ASN A 22 3.38 -26.21 24.39
N GLU A 23 2.41 -25.41 23.92
CA GLU A 23 2.27 -25.01 22.52
C GLU A 23 1.81 -23.55 22.38
N LEU A 24 2.39 -22.83 21.42
CA LEU A 24 2.00 -21.47 21.04
C LEU A 24 1.10 -21.50 19.80
N ASN A 25 -0.01 -20.77 19.83
CA ASN A 25 -0.89 -20.56 18.69
C ASN A 25 -0.83 -19.10 18.21
N VAL A 26 -0.48 -18.88 16.95
CA VAL A 26 -0.30 -17.55 16.35
C VAL A 26 -1.36 -17.32 15.27
N LEU A 27 -2.13 -16.24 15.35
CA LEU A 27 -3.04 -15.81 14.29
C LEU A 27 -2.43 -14.65 13.52
N VAL A 28 -2.27 -14.80 12.20
CA VAL A 28 -1.82 -13.71 11.33
C VAL A 28 -3.03 -13.08 10.67
N VAL A 29 -3.23 -11.77 10.88
CA VAL A 29 -4.36 -10.99 10.34
C VAL A 29 -3.82 -9.83 9.52
N GLY A 30 -4.53 -9.47 8.46
CA GLY A 30 -4.19 -8.32 7.62
C GLY A 30 -5.03 -8.26 6.36
N MET A 31 -4.89 -7.18 5.60
CA MET A 31 -5.62 -6.96 4.34
C MET A 31 -5.33 -8.07 3.30
N PRO A 32 -6.17 -8.22 2.27
CA PRO A 32 -5.87 -9.11 1.14
C PRO A 32 -4.50 -8.77 0.52
N ASN A 33 -3.80 -9.79 0.03
CA ASN A 33 -2.55 -9.67 -0.75
C ASN A 33 -1.33 -9.01 -0.09
N VAL A 34 -1.37 -8.70 1.21
CA VAL A 34 -0.20 -8.23 1.99
C VAL A 34 0.86 -9.32 2.27
N GLY A 35 0.73 -10.51 1.69
CA GLY A 35 1.72 -11.59 1.85
C GLY A 35 1.55 -12.52 3.06
N LYS A 36 0.39 -12.52 3.75
CA LYS A 36 0.13 -13.38 4.93
C LYS A 36 0.49 -14.85 4.73
N SER A 37 -0.06 -15.50 3.70
CA SER A 37 0.18 -16.93 3.42
C SER A 37 1.63 -17.18 2.96
N THR A 38 2.27 -16.20 2.31
CA THR A 38 3.70 -16.25 1.95
C THR A 38 4.57 -16.22 3.21
N LEU A 39 4.28 -15.31 4.14
CA LEU A 39 4.94 -15.23 5.44
C LEU A 39 4.80 -16.56 6.19
N LEU A 40 3.60 -17.10 6.32
CA LEU A 40 3.37 -18.37 7.02
C LEU A 40 4.12 -19.55 6.37
N ASN A 41 4.16 -19.62 5.04
CA ASN A 41 4.97 -20.63 4.34
C ASN A 41 6.46 -20.45 4.62
N ALA A 42 6.96 -19.22 4.66
CA ALA A 42 8.36 -18.92 4.97
C ALA A 42 8.71 -19.27 6.43
N LEU A 43 7.87 -18.87 7.40
CA LEU A 43 8.00 -19.23 8.82
C LEU A 43 8.08 -20.75 8.97
N ARG A 44 7.20 -21.48 8.28
CA ARG A 44 7.16 -22.94 8.33
C ARG A 44 8.42 -23.59 7.75
N ASN A 45 8.94 -23.08 6.64
CA ASN A 45 10.16 -23.61 6.02
C ASN A 45 11.40 -23.39 6.90
N MET A 46 11.39 -22.35 7.73
CA MET A 46 12.48 -22.07 8.67
C MET A 46 12.36 -22.86 9.98
N GLY A 47 11.15 -23.02 10.53
CA GLY A 47 10.93 -23.68 11.83
C GLY A 47 10.80 -25.21 11.78
N ILE A 48 10.68 -25.81 10.60
CA ILE A 48 10.65 -27.27 10.43
C ILE A 48 11.95 -27.71 9.72
N PRO A 49 12.77 -28.57 10.34
CA PRO A 49 13.96 -29.10 9.69
C PRO A 49 13.62 -29.92 8.44
N GLY A 50 14.34 -29.65 7.34
CA GLY A 50 14.24 -30.41 6.09
C GLY A 50 13.31 -29.78 5.03
N PRO A 51 13.19 -30.43 3.86
CA PRO A 51 12.41 -29.92 2.73
C PRO A 51 10.92 -29.87 3.09
N THR A 52 10.38 -28.66 3.10
CA THR A 52 9.03 -28.40 3.57
C THR A 52 8.15 -27.93 2.41
N SER A 53 7.17 -28.73 2.00
CA SER A 53 6.26 -28.38 0.90
C SER A 53 5.43 -27.13 1.20
N LYS A 54 5.03 -26.33 0.20
CA LYS A 54 4.11 -25.20 0.44
C LYS A 54 2.79 -25.72 1.01
N ALA A 55 2.44 -25.29 2.22
CA ALA A 55 1.22 -25.73 2.89
C ALA A 55 0.02 -24.86 2.53
N LEU A 56 0.25 -23.56 2.32
CA LEU A 56 -0.78 -22.60 1.96
C LEU A 56 -0.64 -22.19 0.50
N ARG A 57 -1.78 -22.12 -0.19
CA ARG A 57 -1.84 -21.58 -1.56
C ARG A 57 -1.68 -20.06 -1.51
N THR A 58 -0.93 -19.51 -2.46
CA THR A 58 -0.69 -18.07 -2.61
C THR A 58 -1.16 -17.62 -3.99
N SER A 59 -1.95 -16.55 -4.07
CA SER A 59 -2.30 -15.91 -5.34
C SER A 59 -2.29 -14.39 -5.18
N ALA A 60 -2.06 -13.68 -6.29
CA ALA A 60 -2.21 -12.22 -6.34
C ALA A 60 -3.69 -11.78 -6.34
N SER A 61 -4.64 -12.69 -6.57
CA SER A 61 -6.07 -12.36 -6.55
C SER A 61 -6.62 -12.37 -5.11
N PRO A 62 -7.31 -11.29 -4.68
CA PRO A 62 -7.86 -11.22 -3.34
C PRO A 62 -9.04 -12.21 -3.17
N GLY A 63 -9.16 -12.78 -1.96
CA GLY A 63 -10.23 -13.72 -1.61
C GLY A 63 -9.96 -15.19 -1.95
N LEU A 64 -8.69 -15.58 -2.13
CA LEU A 64 -8.27 -16.98 -2.25
C LEU A 64 -8.49 -17.74 -0.94
N THR A 65 -7.96 -17.23 0.17
CA THR A 65 -8.22 -17.78 1.51
C THR A 65 -9.63 -17.35 1.93
N ARG A 66 -10.61 -18.25 1.81
CA ARG A 66 -12.04 -17.98 2.06
C ARG A 66 -12.52 -18.35 3.46
N ALA A 67 -11.76 -19.20 4.16
CA ALA A 67 -12.03 -19.63 5.52
C ALA A 67 -10.71 -19.73 6.29
N LEU A 68 -10.79 -19.70 7.63
CA LEU A 68 -9.64 -20.00 8.47
C LEU A 68 -9.08 -21.36 8.08
N SER A 69 -7.79 -21.43 7.78
CA SER A 69 -7.15 -22.69 7.45
C SER A 69 -7.14 -23.63 8.65
N THR A 70 -6.97 -24.92 8.38
CA THR A 70 -6.57 -25.87 9.42
C THR A 70 -5.29 -25.40 10.11
N ARG A 71 -5.13 -25.82 11.36
CA ARG A 71 -3.96 -25.53 12.20
C ARG A 71 -2.67 -25.93 11.48
N LEU A 72 -1.84 -24.94 11.13
CA LEU A 72 -0.57 -25.13 10.43
C LEU A 72 0.58 -25.17 11.44
N LYS A 73 1.36 -26.25 11.47
CA LYS A 73 2.57 -26.28 12.29
C LYS A 73 3.68 -25.42 11.67
N LEU A 74 4.24 -24.50 12.43
CA LEU A 74 5.34 -23.62 12.04
C LEU A 74 6.68 -24.07 12.63
N SER A 75 6.70 -24.58 13.85
CA SER A 75 7.91 -25.04 14.54
C SER A 75 7.64 -26.33 15.33
N GLN A 76 8.66 -27.19 15.41
CA GLN A 76 8.61 -28.42 16.20
C GLN A 76 9.11 -28.23 17.62
N GLU A 77 10.18 -27.44 17.81
CA GLU A 77 10.80 -27.20 19.12
C GLU A 77 11.24 -25.73 19.23
N PRO A 78 10.47 -24.87 19.92
CA PRO A 78 9.21 -25.15 20.62
C PRO A 78 8.03 -25.39 19.64
N LEU A 79 6.96 -26.03 20.12
CA LEU A 79 5.76 -26.27 19.33
C LEU A 79 5.02 -24.96 19.05
N VAL A 80 5.05 -24.54 17.78
CA VAL A 80 4.33 -23.35 17.32
C VAL A 80 3.40 -23.72 16.18
N TYR A 81 2.15 -23.27 16.30
CA TYR A 81 1.14 -23.41 15.26
C TYR A 81 0.60 -22.05 14.84
N SER A 82 0.07 -21.99 13.63
CA SER A 82 -0.61 -20.81 13.12
C SER A 82 -1.85 -21.15 12.32
N PHE A 83 -2.72 -20.16 12.16
CA PHE A 83 -3.90 -20.22 11.32
C PHE A 83 -3.77 -19.16 10.23
N ASP A 84 -3.92 -19.57 8.97
CA ASP A 84 -4.05 -18.63 7.87
C ASP A 84 -5.47 -18.06 7.88
N SER A 85 -5.58 -16.74 7.84
CA SER A 85 -6.85 -16.04 7.84
C SER A 85 -7.15 -15.42 6.48
N PRO A 86 -8.43 -15.38 6.06
CA PRO A 86 -8.85 -14.56 4.94
C PRO A 86 -8.34 -13.12 5.08
N GLY A 87 -7.99 -12.49 3.96
CA GLY A 87 -7.68 -11.07 3.98
C GLY A 87 -8.87 -10.27 4.51
N VAL A 88 -8.66 -9.52 5.60
CA VAL A 88 -9.71 -8.69 6.20
C VAL A 88 -9.61 -7.30 5.57
N MET A 89 -10.51 -7.01 4.65
CA MET A 89 -10.61 -5.68 4.04
C MET A 89 -11.40 -4.75 4.97
N LEU A 90 -11.06 -3.45 4.93
CA LEU A 90 -11.86 -2.44 5.63
C LEU A 90 -13.28 -2.41 5.03
N PRO A 91 -14.33 -2.44 5.87
CA PRO A 91 -15.71 -2.42 5.39
C PRO A 91 -16.10 -1.08 4.75
N PHE A 92 -15.30 -0.03 4.97
CA PHE A 92 -15.54 1.31 4.49
C PHE A 92 -14.21 2.03 4.27
N LEU A 93 -14.06 2.70 3.13
CA LEU A 93 -12.83 3.39 2.75
C LEU A 93 -12.88 4.90 2.96
N GLY A 94 -14.00 5.43 3.48
CA GLY A 94 -14.22 6.87 3.62
C GLY A 94 -15.26 7.38 2.61
N LYS A 95 -15.55 8.68 2.68
CA LYS A 95 -16.53 9.36 1.83
C LYS A 95 -15.84 10.19 0.75
N GLY A 96 -16.61 10.52 -0.29
CA GLY A 96 -16.19 11.46 -1.32
C GLY A 96 -14.92 11.05 -2.07
N THR A 97 -14.13 12.06 -2.45
CA THR A 97 -12.91 11.90 -3.26
C THR A 97 -11.83 11.12 -2.52
N LEU A 98 -11.64 11.36 -1.22
CA LEU A 98 -10.63 10.66 -0.42
C LEU A 98 -10.91 9.15 -0.30
N GLY A 99 -12.18 8.77 -0.11
CA GLY A 99 -12.58 7.37 -0.08
C GLY A 99 -12.42 6.67 -1.43
N ALA A 100 -12.74 7.37 -2.52
CA ALA A 100 -12.52 6.87 -3.87
C ALA A 100 -11.03 6.68 -4.17
N GLU A 101 -10.19 7.65 -3.78
CA GLU A 101 -8.74 7.58 -3.95
C GLU A 101 -8.15 6.39 -3.18
N ARG A 102 -8.56 6.15 -1.94
CA ARG A 102 -8.17 4.95 -1.17
C ARG A 102 -8.55 3.67 -1.88
N GLY A 103 -9.73 3.62 -2.50
CA GLY A 103 -10.16 2.50 -3.34
C GLY A 103 -9.23 2.26 -4.52
N ILE A 104 -8.87 3.30 -5.26
CA ILE A 104 -7.94 3.25 -6.39
C ILE A 104 -6.55 2.77 -5.93
N LYS A 105 -6.01 3.32 -4.83
CA LYS A 105 -4.73 2.89 -4.25
C LYS A 105 -4.73 1.40 -3.89
N LEU A 106 -5.79 0.93 -3.24
CA LEU A 106 -5.94 -0.48 -2.89
C LEU A 106 -6.07 -1.37 -4.15
N ALA A 107 -6.77 -0.92 -5.18
CA ALA A 107 -6.89 -1.65 -6.43
C ALA A 107 -5.55 -1.77 -7.17
N LEU A 108 -4.72 -0.72 -7.17
CA LEU A 108 -3.38 -0.74 -7.78
C LEU A 108 -2.48 -1.82 -7.15
N ILE A 109 -2.57 -2.04 -5.84
CA ILE A 109 -1.82 -3.10 -5.13
C ILE A 109 -2.55 -4.46 -5.08
N ALA A 110 -3.54 -4.66 -5.96
CA ALA A 110 -4.39 -5.85 -6.02
C ALA A 110 -5.21 -6.14 -4.74
N GLY A 111 -5.38 -5.17 -3.84
CA GLY A 111 -6.20 -5.32 -2.63
C GLY A 111 -7.71 -5.46 -2.90
N ILE A 112 -8.16 -5.03 -4.08
CA ILE A 112 -9.55 -5.12 -4.55
C ILE A 112 -9.63 -6.13 -5.71
N ARG A 113 -10.72 -6.89 -5.76
CA ARG A 113 -10.96 -7.86 -6.84
C ARG A 113 -11.14 -7.16 -8.18
N GLU A 114 -10.51 -7.71 -9.21
CA GLU A 114 -10.69 -7.30 -10.61
C GLU A 114 -12.17 -7.26 -11.01
N GLY A 115 -12.53 -6.30 -11.87
CA GLY A 115 -13.91 -6.04 -12.30
C GLY A 115 -14.75 -5.21 -11.32
N LEU A 116 -14.22 -4.84 -10.15
CA LEU A 116 -14.86 -3.88 -9.24
C LEU A 116 -14.39 -2.43 -9.43
N TYR A 117 -13.51 -2.21 -10.40
CA TYR A 117 -12.94 -0.93 -10.77
C TYR A 117 -12.77 -0.86 -12.30
N VAL A 118 -12.58 0.34 -12.82
CA VAL A 118 -12.30 0.61 -14.23
C VAL A 118 -10.77 0.68 -14.41
N ASP A 119 -10.23 -0.14 -15.29
CA ASP A 119 -8.78 -0.28 -15.47
C ASP A 119 -8.15 1.02 -16.01
N GLU A 120 -8.83 1.70 -16.93
CA GLU A 120 -8.39 2.98 -17.51
C GLU A 120 -8.24 4.04 -16.42
N THR A 121 -9.19 4.12 -15.47
CA THR A 121 -9.11 5.05 -14.33
C THR A 121 -7.93 4.72 -13.41
N LEU A 122 -7.60 3.44 -13.22
CA LEU A 122 -6.40 3.06 -12.46
C LEU A 122 -5.12 3.48 -13.19
N ALA A 123 -5.05 3.28 -14.50
CA ALA A 123 -3.90 3.67 -15.30
C ALA A 123 -3.71 5.19 -15.33
N GLU A 124 -4.79 5.95 -15.52
CA GLU A 124 -4.78 7.42 -15.48
C GLU A 124 -4.30 7.94 -14.12
N TYR A 125 -4.87 7.42 -13.04
CA TYR A 125 -4.44 7.79 -11.70
C TYR A 125 -2.97 7.42 -11.47
N LEU A 126 -2.54 6.21 -11.85
CA LEU A 126 -1.16 5.79 -11.70
C LEU A 126 -0.19 6.70 -12.49
N LEU A 127 -0.52 7.03 -13.74
CA LEU A 127 0.25 7.95 -14.57
C LEU A 127 0.39 9.32 -13.89
N TYR A 128 -0.74 9.90 -13.45
CA TYR A 128 -0.76 11.14 -12.68
C TYR A 128 0.15 11.07 -11.45
N ARG A 129 0.05 9.99 -10.66
CA ARG A 129 0.87 9.83 -9.44
C ARG A 129 2.36 9.71 -9.74
N LEU A 130 2.74 8.97 -10.77
CA LEU A 130 4.15 8.82 -11.16
C LEU A 130 4.75 10.14 -11.67
N ASN A 131 3.99 10.91 -12.45
CA ASN A 131 4.41 12.24 -12.89
C ASN A 131 4.51 13.22 -11.71
N LEU A 132 3.60 13.15 -10.74
CA LEU A 132 3.65 14.02 -9.57
C LEU A 132 4.87 13.72 -8.68
N LEU A 133 5.23 12.44 -8.51
CA LEU A 133 6.36 12.02 -7.69
C LEU A 133 7.69 12.44 -8.30
N ASN A 134 7.85 12.29 -9.61
CA ASN A 134 9.05 12.73 -10.31
C ASN A 134 8.67 13.27 -11.70
N PRO A 135 8.44 14.59 -11.84
CA PRO A 135 8.02 15.18 -13.11
C PRO A 135 9.07 15.07 -14.22
N ALA A 136 10.36 15.01 -13.87
CA ALA A 136 11.45 15.00 -14.84
C ALA A 136 11.72 13.60 -15.40
N THR A 137 11.73 12.59 -14.52
CA THR A 137 12.01 11.20 -14.88
C THR A 137 11.07 10.21 -14.17
N PRO A 138 9.76 10.23 -14.47
CA PRO A 138 8.81 9.28 -13.91
C PRO A 138 9.25 7.83 -14.12
N ALA A 139 9.00 6.96 -13.15
CA ALA A 139 9.50 5.58 -13.18
C ALA A 139 9.07 4.78 -14.44
N TYR A 140 7.90 5.10 -15.02
CA TYR A 140 7.41 4.44 -16.23
C TYR A 140 8.28 4.71 -17.48
N LEU A 141 9.05 5.81 -17.50
CA LEU A 141 9.93 6.13 -18.63
C LEU A 141 11.03 5.09 -18.85
N SER A 142 11.36 4.30 -17.82
CA SER A 142 12.29 3.16 -17.93
C SER A 142 11.88 2.11 -18.97
N VAL A 143 10.59 2.04 -19.33
CA VAL A 143 10.05 1.13 -20.34
C VAL A 143 10.30 1.65 -21.77
N PHE A 144 10.44 2.97 -21.91
CA PHE A 144 10.58 3.67 -23.19
C PHE A 144 12.05 3.88 -23.59
N ALA A 145 12.27 4.41 -24.79
CA ALA A 145 13.60 4.77 -25.24
C ALA A 145 14.13 5.97 -24.42
N PRO A 146 15.44 6.04 -24.15
CA PRO A 146 16.04 7.21 -23.50
C PRO A 146 15.70 8.51 -24.23
N GLY A 147 15.34 9.56 -23.48
CA GLY A 147 14.94 10.86 -24.03
C GLY A 147 13.46 10.99 -24.39
N THR A 148 12.65 9.95 -24.18
CA THR A 148 11.18 10.07 -24.28
C THR A 148 10.67 11.05 -23.22
N PRO A 149 9.94 12.12 -23.59
CA PRO A 149 9.39 13.06 -22.61
C PRO A 149 8.23 12.44 -21.81
N PRO A 150 7.99 12.89 -20.58
CA PRO A 150 6.79 12.51 -19.83
C PRO A 150 5.51 13.05 -20.48
N THR A 151 4.38 12.40 -20.23
CA THR A 151 3.04 12.80 -20.70
C THR A 151 2.02 12.71 -19.57
N ASP A 152 1.01 13.59 -19.57
CA ASP A 152 -0.15 13.57 -18.68
C ASP A 152 -1.41 12.98 -19.31
N ASP A 153 -1.48 12.88 -20.63
CA ASP A 153 -2.60 12.25 -21.32
C ASP A 153 -2.46 10.73 -21.27
N VAL A 154 -3.42 10.07 -20.60
CA VAL A 154 -3.48 8.62 -20.49
C VAL A 154 -3.63 7.93 -21.85
N TYR A 155 -4.33 8.52 -22.81
CA TYR A 155 -4.50 7.93 -24.13
C TYR A 155 -3.20 7.99 -24.94
N ASP A 156 -2.50 9.12 -24.94
CA ASP A 156 -1.19 9.25 -25.58
C ASP A 156 -0.18 8.29 -24.95
N PHE A 157 -0.17 8.21 -23.61
CA PHE A 157 0.66 7.25 -22.87
C PHE A 157 0.37 5.80 -23.29
N LEU A 158 -0.90 5.40 -23.32
CA LEU A 158 -1.29 4.03 -23.68
C LEU A 158 -0.96 3.71 -25.13
N ASP A 159 -1.09 4.67 -26.04
CA ASP A 159 -0.71 4.54 -27.45
C ASP A 159 0.80 4.37 -27.60
N MET A 160 1.59 5.19 -26.92
CA MET A 160 3.05 5.07 -26.88
C MET A 160 3.46 3.70 -26.34
N LEU A 161 2.84 3.26 -25.24
CA LEU A 161 3.13 1.98 -24.60
C LEU A 161 2.75 0.81 -25.53
N ALA A 162 1.57 0.87 -26.16
CA ALA A 162 1.09 -0.14 -27.09
C ALA A 162 2.05 -0.29 -28.28
N ARG A 163 2.53 0.83 -28.85
CA ARG A 163 3.53 0.82 -29.93
C ARG A 163 4.86 0.25 -29.46
N ARG A 164 5.33 0.66 -28.28
CA ARG A 164 6.59 0.21 -27.68
C ARG A 164 6.62 -1.30 -27.43
N LEU A 165 5.49 -1.87 -27.01
CA LEU A 165 5.35 -3.29 -26.66
C LEU A 165 4.67 -4.13 -27.76
N HIS A 166 4.46 -3.55 -28.95
CA HIS A 166 3.82 -4.20 -30.09
C HIS A 166 2.43 -4.78 -29.80
N MET A 167 1.64 -4.07 -28.99
CA MET A 167 0.25 -4.41 -28.67
C MET A 167 -0.69 -3.73 -29.68
N LEU A 168 -0.85 -4.36 -30.85
CA LEU A 168 -1.69 -3.84 -31.93
C LEU A 168 -2.87 -4.78 -32.22
N LYS A 169 -4.05 -4.20 -32.45
CA LYS A 169 -5.23 -4.88 -32.96
C LYS A 169 -5.10 -5.10 -34.48
N ARG A 170 -6.03 -5.87 -35.05
CA ARG A 170 -6.13 -6.01 -36.51
C ARG A 170 -6.35 -4.64 -37.15
N GLY A 171 -5.59 -4.32 -38.19
CA GLY A 171 -5.61 -3.00 -38.83
C GLY A 171 -4.53 -2.04 -38.35
N GLY A 172 -3.70 -2.43 -37.37
CA GLY A 172 -2.58 -1.60 -36.88
C GLY A 172 -2.97 -0.56 -35.83
N GLU A 173 -4.22 -0.61 -35.34
CA GLU A 173 -4.70 0.21 -34.23
C GLU A 173 -4.07 -0.23 -32.91
N CYS A 174 -3.77 0.72 -32.03
CA CYS A 174 -3.21 0.43 -30.70
C CYS A 174 -4.23 -0.34 -29.83
N ASP A 175 -3.77 -1.39 -29.17
CA ASP A 175 -4.55 -2.15 -28.20
C ASP A 175 -4.43 -1.53 -26.81
N THR A 176 -5.18 -0.44 -26.57
CA THR A 176 -5.14 0.34 -25.32
C THR A 176 -5.58 -0.48 -24.11
N GLU A 177 -6.61 -1.32 -24.23
CA GLU A 177 -7.06 -2.22 -23.16
C GLU A 177 -5.92 -3.14 -22.68
N ARG A 178 -5.20 -3.74 -23.64
CA ARG A 178 -4.05 -4.60 -23.33
C ARG A 178 -2.88 -3.81 -22.73
N ALA A 179 -2.64 -2.59 -23.20
CA ALA A 179 -1.62 -1.71 -22.65
C ALA A 179 -1.96 -1.29 -21.21
N THR A 180 -3.22 -0.97 -20.91
CA THR A 180 -3.73 -0.65 -19.57
C THR A 180 -3.51 -1.81 -18.61
N ALA A 181 -3.95 -3.01 -18.99
CA ALA A 181 -3.78 -4.21 -18.18
C ALA A 181 -2.29 -4.51 -17.93
N TRP A 182 -1.45 -4.31 -18.95
CA TRP A 182 -0.01 -4.46 -18.80
C TRP A 182 0.58 -3.42 -17.84
N PHE A 183 0.18 -2.15 -17.92
CA PHE A 183 0.71 -1.09 -17.09
C PHE A 183 0.39 -1.30 -15.60
N ILE A 184 -0.84 -1.70 -15.28
CA ILE A 184 -1.26 -2.05 -13.92
C ILE A 184 -0.47 -3.26 -13.42
N ARG A 185 -0.26 -4.26 -14.28
CA ARG A 185 0.54 -5.44 -13.93
C ARG A 185 2.02 -5.07 -13.70
N TRP A 186 2.60 -4.27 -14.59
CA TRP A 186 3.96 -3.76 -14.44
C TRP A 186 4.12 -3.02 -13.12
N TRP A 187 3.16 -2.19 -12.72
CA TRP A 187 3.17 -1.54 -11.41
C TRP A 187 3.25 -2.53 -10.24
N ARG A 188 2.42 -3.59 -10.28
CA ARG A 188 2.36 -4.61 -9.24
C ARG A 188 3.63 -5.48 -9.15
N GLU A 189 4.30 -5.69 -10.27
CA GLU A 189 5.47 -6.58 -10.35
C GLU A 189 6.80 -5.82 -10.17
N GLU A 190 6.93 -4.63 -10.75
CA GLU A 190 8.21 -3.93 -10.87
C GLU A 190 8.08 -2.42 -10.59
N GLY A 191 7.07 -1.76 -11.16
CA GLY A 191 6.91 -0.32 -11.14
C GLY A 191 6.80 0.27 -9.74
N CYS A 192 6.16 -0.42 -8.79
CA CYS A 192 6.09 0.02 -7.39
C CYS A 192 7.47 0.08 -6.75
N ALA A 193 8.30 -0.96 -6.96
CA ALA A 193 9.66 -0.98 -6.44
C ALA A 193 10.53 0.05 -7.15
N LEU A 194 10.39 0.19 -8.48
CA LEU A 194 11.08 1.22 -9.25
C LEU A 194 10.72 2.62 -8.78
N SER A 195 9.44 2.89 -8.49
CA SER A 195 8.99 4.19 -7.98
C SER A 195 9.44 4.45 -6.55
N ALA A 196 9.53 3.42 -5.71
CA ALA A 196 10.05 3.54 -4.35
C ALA A 196 11.57 3.75 -4.32
N ASN A 197 12.27 3.24 -5.34
CA ASN A 197 13.71 3.41 -5.54
C ASN A 197 14.05 4.59 -6.48
N ALA A 198 13.05 5.15 -7.17
CA ALA A 198 13.19 6.32 -8.01
C ALA A 198 13.47 7.51 -7.10
N PRO A 199 14.53 8.26 -7.38
CA PRO A 199 15.55 8.44 -6.39
C PRO A 199 15.24 9.60 -5.44
N PHE A 200 15.48 9.36 -4.15
CA PHE A 200 15.86 10.38 -3.17
C PHE A 200 17.25 11.00 -3.44
N LEU A 201 17.78 10.84 -4.65
CA LEU A 201 19.18 11.11 -4.97
C LEU A 201 19.25 11.79 -6.34
N GLY A 202 19.87 12.97 -6.35
CA GLY A 202 20.14 13.71 -7.56
C GLY A 202 20.88 12.85 -8.58
N GLN A 203 20.27 12.67 -9.75
CA GLN A 203 21.07 12.62 -10.96
C GLN A 203 21.15 14.05 -11.44
N SER A 204 22.35 14.63 -11.37
CA SER A 204 22.72 15.73 -12.24
C SER A 204 22.39 15.29 -13.67
N LEU A 205 21.40 15.96 -14.27
CA LEU A 205 21.24 15.89 -15.73
C LEU A 205 22.58 16.34 -16.34
N PRO A 206 23.10 15.66 -17.38
CA PRO A 206 24.10 16.28 -18.24
C PRO A 206 23.47 17.58 -18.73
N GLY A 207 24.14 18.71 -18.48
CA GLY A 207 23.65 20.02 -18.91
C GLY A 207 23.27 20.00 -20.39
N PRO A 208 22.27 20.79 -20.82
CA PRO A 208 21.91 20.87 -22.23
C PRO A 208 23.16 21.24 -23.04
N PRO A 209 23.39 20.64 -24.22
CA PRO A 209 24.45 21.11 -25.10
C PRO A 209 24.16 22.58 -25.42
N GLU A 210 25.13 23.45 -25.19
CA GLU A 210 25.08 24.84 -25.61
C GLU A 210 24.89 24.90 -27.13
N SER A 211 23.67 25.13 -27.60
CA SER A 211 23.34 25.91 -28.80
C SER A 211 21.88 25.73 -29.19
N GLY A 212 21.18 26.85 -29.36
CA GLY A 212 19.93 26.92 -30.12
C GLY A 212 18.75 27.45 -29.32
N GLN A 213 18.40 28.72 -29.56
CA GLN A 213 17.10 29.29 -29.20
C GLN A 213 15.98 28.42 -29.79
N ALA A 214 15.22 27.74 -28.94
CA ALA A 214 13.96 27.12 -29.33
C ALA A 214 12.84 27.80 -28.54
N SER A 215 11.89 28.37 -29.29
CA SER A 215 10.66 29.02 -28.82
C SER A 215 9.82 28.08 -27.97
N GLU A 216 9.41 28.55 -26.78
CA GLU A 216 8.49 27.83 -25.90
C GLU A 216 7.10 27.66 -26.54
N PRO A 217 6.48 26.46 -26.52
CA PRO A 217 5.06 26.34 -26.74
C PRO A 217 4.32 26.74 -25.45
N ALA A 218 3.45 27.74 -25.57
CA ALA A 218 2.44 28.03 -24.58
C ALA A 218 1.44 26.86 -24.53
N ASP A 219 0.96 26.52 -23.32
CA ASP A 219 -0.01 25.46 -23.00
C ASP A 219 0.57 24.09 -22.58
N SER A 220 1.44 24.07 -21.56
CA SER A 220 1.56 22.87 -20.70
C SER A 220 0.78 23.09 -19.41
N ALA A 221 -0.15 22.18 -19.09
CA ALA A 221 -1.12 22.29 -18.01
C ALA A 221 -0.54 22.00 -16.60
N PHE A 222 0.78 21.93 -16.48
CA PHE A 222 1.44 21.68 -15.20
C PHE A 222 1.81 23.01 -14.51
N PRO A 223 1.63 23.12 -13.19
CA PRO A 223 2.31 24.18 -12.46
C PRO A 223 3.82 23.95 -12.64
N HIS A 224 4.49 24.87 -13.33
CA HIS A 224 5.95 24.94 -13.36
C HIS A 224 6.44 24.96 -11.91
N GLN A 225 6.81 23.79 -11.35
CA GLN A 225 7.55 23.76 -10.10
C GLN A 225 8.88 24.43 -10.37
N ALA A 226 9.19 25.45 -9.57
CA ALA A 226 10.42 26.20 -9.65
C ALA A 226 11.61 25.23 -9.78
N SER A 227 12.43 25.45 -10.80
CA SER A 227 13.66 24.73 -11.08
C SER A 227 14.51 24.61 -9.80
N GLY A 228 14.49 23.45 -9.14
CA GLY A 228 15.32 23.17 -7.97
C GLY A 228 14.65 22.44 -6.80
N ALA A 229 13.31 22.36 -6.73
CA ALA A 229 12.65 21.57 -5.69
C ALA A 229 12.51 20.09 -6.13
N GLN A 230 13.17 19.18 -5.42
CA GLN A 230 12.97 17.74 -5.61
C GLN A 230 11.89 17.23 -4.67
N SER A 231 11.00 16.38 -5.17
CA SER A 231 10.03 15.67 -4.33
C SER A 231 10.57 14.27 -4.05
N GLY A 232 10.47 13.86 -2.78
CA GLY A 232 10.78 12.51 -2.35
C GLY A 232 9.57 11.91 -1.65
N GLY A 233 9.50 10.58 -1.56
CA GLY A 233 8.45 9.94 -0.79
C GLY A 233 8.46 8.42 -0.82
N TRP A 234 7.69 7.83 0.08
CA TRP A 234 7.37 6.41 0.09
C TRP A 234 5.94 6.19 -0.36
N GLY A 235 5.82 5.59 -1.54
CA GLY A 235 4.53 5.35 -2.17
C GLY A 235 3.74 6.65 -2.36
N PHE A 236 2.44 6.56 -2.18
CA PHE A 236 1.53 7.66 -2.51
C PHE A 236 1.13 8.54 -1.33
N ASP A 237 1.25 8.07 -0.10
CA ASP A 237 0.75 8.82 1.06
C ASP A 237 1.86 9.53 1.84
N PHE A 238 3.11 9.09 1.70
CA PHE A 238 4.23 9.64 2.44
C PHE A 238 5.16 10.42 1.52
N GLN A 239 4.87 11.68 1.24
CA GLN A 239 5.66 12.53 0.34
C GLN A 239 6.17 13.79 1.05
N TRP A 240 7.34 14.26 0.63
CA TRP A 240 7.95 15.48 1.11
C TRP A 240 8.68 16.21 -0.02
N LYS A 241 8.87 17.52 0.17
CA LYS A 241 9.64 18.36 -0.75
C LYS A 241 10.95 18.72 -0.10
N LEU A 242 12.03 18.57 -0.86
CA LEU A 242 13.38 18.94 -0.45
C LEU A 242 13.71 20.33 -0.99
N SER A 243 14.18 21.19 -0.09
CA SER A 243 14.72 22.49 -0.48
C SER A 243 16.12 22.35 -1.08
N ALA A 244 16.60 23.39 -1.77
CA ALA A 244 17.98 23.44 -2.25
C ALA A 244 19.02 23.30 -1.12
N ALA A 245 18.69 23.75 0.10
CA ALA A 245 19.53 23.58 1.28
C ALA A 245 19.55 22.12 1.77
N ASP A 246 18.41 21.43 1.74
CA ASP A 246 18.33 20.01 2.07
C ASP A 246 19.16 19.18 1.08
N LEU A 247 19.07 19.50 -0.23
CA LEU A 247 19.85 18.85 -1.28
C LEU A 247 21.36 19.08 -1.10
N ALA A 248 21.80 20.26 -0.66
CA ALA A 248 23.20 20.52 -0.36
C ALA A 248 23.72 19.74 0.87
N SER A 249 22.83 19.34 1.80
CA SER A 249 23.20 18.54 2.97
C SER A 249 23.26 17.03 2.69
N MET A 250 22.69 16.57 1.56
CA MET A 250 22.70 15.16 1.13
C MET A 250 24.07 14.64 0.69
N ASP A 251 25.01 15.52 0.31
CA ASP A 251 26.36 15.11 -0.14
C ASP A 251 27.20 14.49 0.99
N THR A 252 26.72 14.54 2.23
CA THR A 252 27.32 13.83 3.36
C THR A 252 26.53 12.56 3.67
N SER A 253 27.23 11.42 3.79
CA SER A 253 26.59 10.11 4.05
C SER A 253 25.70 10.07 5.30
N ASP A 254 26.00 10.89 6.31
CA ASP A 254 25.23 11.01 7.54
C ASP A 254 24.07 12.02 7.41
N GLY A 255 24.29 13.13 6.68
CA GLY A 255 23.27 14.17 6.47
C GLY A 255 22.08 13.70 5.64
N GLY A 256 22.32 12.90 4.60
CA GLY A 256 21.24 12.33 3.78
C GLY A 256 20.33 11.38 4.56
N ALA A 257 20.90 10.54 5.42
CA ALA A 257 20.12 9.61 6.25
C ALA A 257 19.30 10.34 7.31
N GLN A 258 19.88 11.33 7.99
CA GLN A 258 19.20 12.15 8.98
C GLN A 258 18.06 12.98 8.37
N LEU A 259 18.27 13.52 7.18
CA LEU A 259 17.26 14.26 6.42
C LEU A 259 16.06 13.37 6.07
N VAL A 260 16.32 12.17 5.51
CA VAL A 260 15.27 11.20 5.19
C VAL A 260 14.50 10.80 6.45
N GLN A 261 15.21 10.54 7.55
CA GLN A 261 14.55 10.18 8.80
C GLN A 261 13.66 11.31 9.35
N ARG A 262 14.14 12.56 9.34
CA ARG A 262 13.37 13.73 9.77
C ARG A 262 12.08 13.88 8.96
N GLU A 263 12.19 13.82 7.63
CA GLU A 263 11.02 13.95 6.76
C GLU A 263 10.07 12.76 6.88
N MET A 264 10.60 11.55 7.06
CA MET A 264 9.79 10.36 7.33
C MET A 264 8.96 10.54 8.61
N GLU A 265 9.59 10.91 9.72
CA GLU A 265 8.91 11.13 11.01
C GLU A 265 7.81 12.19 10.87
N ARG A 266 8.12 13.33 10.25
CA ARG A 266 7.15 14.41 10.01
C ARG A 266 5.92 13.92 9.24
N VAL A 267 6.11 13.20 8.14
CA VAL A 267 4.98 12.79 7.29
C VAL A 267 4.17 11.66 7.94
N ILE A 268 4.81 10.81 8.76
CA ILE A 268 4.10 9.80 9.57
C ILE A 268 3.22 10.47 10.64
N ASP A 269 3.74 11.49 11.32
CA ASP A 269 2.99 12.24 12.33
C ASP A 269 1.79 12.95 11.70
N GLU A 270 2.00 13.65 10.58
CA GLU A 270 0.91 14.31 9.82
C GLU A 270 -0.16 13.31 9.35
N PHE A 271 0.25 12.12 8.91
CA PHE A 271 -0.67 11.07 8.53
C PHE A 271 -1.48 10.57 9.72
N THR A 272 -0.83 10.35 10.86
CA THR A 272 -1.47 9.84 12.08
C THR A 272 -2.48 10.85 12.63
N GLU A 273 -2.11 12.12 12.69
CA GLU A 273 -3.02 13.21 13.09
C GLU A 273 -4.25 13.29 12.18
N ARG A 274 -4.07 13.16 10.86
CA ARG A 274 -5.17 13.15 9.89
C ARG A 274 -6.09 11.95 10.07
N VAL A 275 -5.54 10.76 10.30
CA VAL A 275 -6.34 9.56 10.55
C VAL A 275 -7.13 9.71 11.85
N GLU A 276 -6.52 10.26 12.90
CA GLU A 276 -7.21 10.54 14.16
C GLU A 276 -8.34 11.55 14.01
N SER A 277 -8.13 12.63 13.25
CA SER A 277 -9.19 13.63 13.01
C SER A 277 -10.37 13.01 12.26
N GLU A 278 -10.13 12.23 11.21
CA GLU A 278 -11.20 11.53 10.47
C GLU A 278 -11.97 10.53 11.34
N ILE A 279 -11.29 9.86 12.28
CA ILE A 279 -11.93 8.96 13.24
C ILE A 279 -12.82 9.77 14.20
N LYS A 280 -12.33 10.91 14.71
CA LYS A 280 -13.09 11.79 15.61
C LYS A 280 -14.32 12.38 14.92
N GLU A 281 -14.19 12.77 13.66
CA GLU A 281 -15.28 13.32 12.85
C GLU A 281 -16.27 12.25 12.37
N GLY A 282 -15.96 10.96 12.57
CA GLY A 282 -16.81 9.85 12.16
C GLY A 282 -16.86 9.66 10.64
N GLU A 283 -15.93 10.27 9.91
CA GLU A 283 -15.81 10.17 8.46
C GLU A 283 -15.44 8.76 8.00
N ASN A 284 -14.80 7.98 8.87
CA ASN A 284 -14.40 6.59 8.62
C ASN A 284 -15.46 5.54 9.02
N VAL A 285 -16.69 5.94 9.34
CA VAL A 285 -17.77 5.02 9.73
C VAL A 285 -18.88 5.00 8.68
N SER A 286 -19.21 3.80 8.18
CA SER A 286 -20.33 3.58 7.28
C SER A 286 -21.68 3.86 7.97
N ALA A 287 -22.66 4.36 7.23
CA ALA A 287 -24.04 4.52 7.71
C ALA A 287 -24.63 3.22 8.29
N THR A 288 -24.22 2.06 7.77
CA THR A 288 -24.64 0.75 8.28
C THR A 288 -24.02 0.45 9.65
N GLN A 289 -22.75 0.81 9.86
CA GLN A 289 -22.08 0.66 11.16
C GLN A 289 -22.65 1.61 12.21
N GLN A 290 -22.99 2.84 11.81
CA GLN A 290 -23.69 3.79 12.68
C GLN A 290 -25.05 3.25 13.12
N LYS A 291 -25.85 2.70 12.18
CA LYS A 291 -27.13 2.04 12.49
C LYS A 291 -26.97 0.83 13.40
N LYS A 292 -25.94 0.01 13.19
CA LYS A 292 -25.65 -1.16 14.03
C LYS A 292 -25.29 -0.76 15.47
N ARG A 293 -24.38 0.21 15.64
CA ARG A 293 -24.04 0.76 16.98
C ARG A 293 -25.26 1.31 17.69
N GLY A 294 -26.10 2.09 17.00
CA GLY A 294 -27.33 2.61 17.59
C GLY A 294 -28.32 1.52 18.00
N LYS A 295 -28.36 0.38 17.30
CA LYS A 295 -29.19 -0.78 17.69
C LYS A 295 -28.61 -1.48 18.93
N GLU A 296 -27.30 -1.70 18.96
CA GLU A 296 -26.59 -2.32 20.09
C GLU A 296 -26.69 -1.46 21.37
N GLU A 297 -26.54 -0.14 21.27
CA GLU A 297 -26.73 0.78 22.39
C GLU A 297 -28.17 0.75 22.94
N ARG A 298 -29.17 0.72 22.05
CA ARG A 298 -30.57 0.56 22.45
C ARG A 298 -30.82 -0.77 23.16
N GLN A 299 -30.19 -1.83 22.69
CA GLN A 299 -30.28 -3.16 23.29
C GLN A 299 -29.61 -3.20 24.67
N ALA A 300 -28.37 -2.71 24.79
CA ALA A 300 -27.66 -2.61 26.06
C ALA A 300 -28.41 -1.75 27.08
N LYS A 301 -29.02 -0.65 26.65
CA LYS A 301 -29.87 0.20 27.51
C LYS A 301 -31.12 -0.52 28.00
N ARG A 302 -31.74 -1.36 27.15
CA ARG A 302 -32.88 -2.21 27.55
C ARG A 302 -32.43 -3.28 28.55
N GLU A 303 -31.31 -3.94 28.30
CA GLU A 303 -30.75 -4.97 29.18
C GLU A 303 -30.41 -4.40 30.56
N ARG A 304 -29.74 -3.24 30.63
CA ARG A 304 -29.47 -2.53 31.91
C ARG A 304 -30.75 -2.21 32.69
N ARG A 305 -31.78 -1.67 32.01
CA ARG A 305 -33.08 -1.37 32.67
C ARG A 305 -33.75 -2.62 33.23
N VAL A 306 -33.71 -3.73 32.50
CA VAL A 306 -34.25 -5.02 32.97
C VAL A 306 -33.45 -5.52 34.17
N GLN A 307 -32.12 -5.42 34.12
CA GLN A 307 -31.23 -5.86 35.20
C GLN A 307 -31.43 -5.04 36.48
N GLU A 308 -31.60 -3.72 36.37
CA GLU A 308 -31.95 -2.82 37.49
C GLU A 308 -33.34 -3.15 38.07
N MET A 309 -34.33 -3.44 37.22
CA MET A 309 -35.67 -3.83 37.66
C MET A 309 -35.64 -5.16 38.44
N LEU A 310 -34.88 -6.13 37.95
CA LEU A 310 -34.68 -7.43 38.63
C LEU A 310 -33.92 -7.26 39.95
N ALA A 311 -32.91 -6.40 40.01
CA ALA A 311 -32.17 -6.08 41.23
C ALA A 311 -33.08 -5.43 42.30
N ARG A 312 -33.90 -4.44 41.90
CA ARG A 312 -34.89 -3.80 42.79
C ARG A 312 -35.95 -4.78 43.32
N ARG A 313 -36.37 -5.74 42.50
CA ARG A 313 -37.29 -6.81 42.93
C ARG A 313 -36.66 -7.78 43.92
N ARG A 314 -35.34 -8.00 43.85
CA ARG A 314 -34.61 -8.83 44.81
C ARG A 314 -34.36 -8.11 46.15
N SER A 315 -34.15 -6.79 46.14
CA SER A 315 -33.93 -6.01 47.36
C SER A 315 -35.22 -5.70 48.14
N GLY A 316 -36.38 -5.68 47.48
CA GLY A 316 -37.69 -5.44 48.13
C GLY A 316 -38.39 -6.65 48.73
N LYS A 317 -37.70 -7.80 48.84
CA LYS A 317 -38.22 -9.06 49.41
C LYS A 317 -37.55 -9.46 50.74
N GLY A 318 -36.79 -8.55 51.35
CA GLY A 318 -36.21 -8.70 52.69
C GLY A 318 -37.06 -8.03 53.74
#